data_AF-A0A7Z0MPY7-F1
#
_entry.id   AF-A0A7Z0MPY7-F1
#
_cell.length_a   1.000
_cell.length_b   1.000
_cell.length_c   1.000
_cell.angle_alpha   90.00
_cell.angle_beta   90.00
_cell.angle_gamma   90.00
#
_symmetry.space_group_name_H-M   'P 1'
#
loop_
_entity.id
_entity.type
_entity.pdbx_description
1 polymer ?
#
loop_
_entity_poly.entity_id
_entity_poly.type
_entity_poly.pdbx_seq_one_letter_code
_entity_poly.pdbx_strand_id
1 'polypeptide(L)'
;MARSATYTDPAFQPIIMVSLFGAVLIVLGLVFVLIQLWVSVRDREQTKVPVGDPWNGRTLEWSIPSPPPEYNFALIPQVNDRDDFTMSKENGTAYPVAKKYEDIEMPANTALGMILCFAFTILSFALVWHIWWLALVSFLAVPTALIYYSFLLDTTKIIPAKQVEREHKAWLAEVANATPVTREDETKSVNTGLAALELSETAS
;
A
#
# COMPACT_ATOMS: atom_id res chain seq x y z
N MET A 1 29.61 28.81 6.85
CA MET A 1 28.81 29.55 5.85
C MET A 1 27.98 28.53 5.08
N ALA A 2 26.64 28.50 5.24
CA ALA A 2 25.80 27.62 4.43
C ALA A 2 25.58 28.23 3.04
N ARG A 3 25.52 27.40 1.99
CA ARG A 3 25.27 27.78 0.58
C ARG A 3 26.41 28.49 -0.17
N SER A 4 27.67 28.29 0.25
CA SER A 4 28.82 28.72 -0.57
C SER A 4 29.06 27.75 -1.72
N ALA A 5 29.17 28.26 -2.96
CA ALA A 5 29.42 27.44 -4.15
C ALA A 5 30.89 26.99 -4.27
N THR A 6 31.81 27.70 -3.61
CA THR A 6 33.24 27.39 -3.57
C THR A 6 33.81 27.62 -2.18
N TYR A 7 35.00 27.09 -1.92
CA TYR A 7 35.77 27.36 -0.71
C TYR A 7 37.19 27.77 -1.13
N THR A 8 37.71 28.83 -0.51
CA THR A 8 39.03 29.38 -0.80
C THR A 8 40.09 28.95 0.20
N ASP A 9 39.69 28.57 1.41
CA ASP A 9 40.59 28.07 2.46
C ASP A 9 40.89 26.58 2.23
N PRO A 10 42.15 26.20 1.96
CA PRO A 10 42.55 24.80 1.77
C PRO A 10 42.29 23.90 2.99
N ALA A 11 42.15 24.46 4.20
CA ALA A 11 41.90 23.70 5.42
C ALA A 11 40.58 22.90 5.37
N PHE A 12 39.61 23.32 4.56
CA PHE A 12 38.33 22.61 4.41
C PHE A 12 38.39 21.42 3.44
N GLN A 13 39.43 21.33 2.59
CA GLN A 13 39.56 20.28 1.58
C GLN A 13 39.35 18.86 2.14
N PRO A 14 39.97 18.45 3.26
CA PRO A 14 39.84 17.08 3.76
C PRO A 14 38.41 16.75 4.20
N ILE A 15 37.75 17.68 4.89
CA ILE A 15 36.38 17.49 5.40
C ILE A 15 35.37 17.44 4.24
N ILE A 16 35.58 18.24 3.19
CA ILE A 16 34.76 18.18 1.97
C ILE A 16 34.94 16.83 1.26
N MET A 17 36.16 16.29 1.18
CA MET A 17 36.39 14.97 0.58
C MET A 17 35.72 13.85 1.36
N VAL A 18 35.76 13.89 2.70
CA VAL A 18 35.02 12.95 3.55
C VAL A 18 33.51 13.08 3.34
N SER A 19 33.00 14.31 3.22
CA SER A 19 31.58 14.57 2.95
C SER A 19 31.15 14.05 1.57
N LEU A 20 31.99 14.22 0.55
CA LEU A 20 31.77 13.69 -0.79
C LEU A 20 31.72 12.16 -0.78
N PHE A 21 32.63 11.51 -0.05
CA PHE A 21 32.59 10.06 0.12
C PHE A 21 31.27 9.60 0.77
N GLY A 22 30.81 10.29 1.81
CA GLY A 22 29.49 10.04 2.41
C GLY A 22 28.34 10.18 1.41
N ALA A 23 28.37 11.20 0.55
CA ALA A 23 27.37 11.39 -0.50
C ALA A 23 27.37 10.24 -1.52
N VAL A 24 28.56 9.74 -1.91
CA VAL A 24 28.69 8.57 -2.80
C VAL A 24 28.07 7.31 -2.15
N LEU A 25 28.28 7.10 -0.85
CA LEU A 25 27.65 5.98 -0.13
C LEU A 25 26.12 6.08 -0.11
N ILE A 26 25.56 7.29 0.03
CA ILE A 26 24.10 7.50 -0.04
C ILE A 26 23.58 7.14 -1.43
N VAL A 27 24.26 7.58 -2.50
CA VAL A 27 23.90 7.23 -3.88
C VAL A 27 23.96 5.72 -4.10
N LEU A 28 25.00 5.04 -3.59
CA LEU A 28 25.11 3.58 -3.67
C LEU A 28 23.97 2.88 -2.92
N GLY A 29 23.58 3.38 -1.75
CA GLY A 29 22.42 2.89 -1.01
C GLY A 29 21.11 3.01 -1.81
N LEU A 30 20.90 4.15 -2.50
CA LEU A 30 19.75 4.34 -3.39
C LEU A 30 19.77 3.34 -4.55
N VAL A 31 20.92 3.07 -5.15
CA VAL A 31 21.07 2.05 -6.20
C VAL A 31 20.67 0.67 -5.68
N PHE A 32 21.07 0.30 -4.46
CA PHE A 32 20.64 -0.97 -3.87
C PHE A 32 19.13 -1.04 -3.63
N VAL A 33 18.48 0.04 -3.21
CA VAL A 33 17.00 0.11 -3.10
C VAL A 33 16.34 -0.11 -4.46
N LEU A 34 16.87 0.50 -5.53
CA LEU A 34 16.34 0.32 -6.89
C LEU A 34 16.53 -1.13 -7.39
N ILE A 35 17.69 -1.73 -7.13
CA ILE A 35 17.95 -3.14 -7.46
C ILE A 35 17.00 -4.05 -6.68
N GLN A 36 16.80 -3.80 -5.39
CA GLN A 36 15.87 -4.57 -4.54
C GLN A 36 14.44 -4.53 -5.10
N LEU A 37 13.94 -3.34 -5.45
CA LEU A 37 12.60 -3.20 -6.07
C LEU A 37 12.52 -3.94 -7.40
N TRP A 38 13.55 -3.84 -8.24
CA TRP A 38 13.59 -4.51 -9.53
C TRP A 38 13.57 -6.04 -9.40
N VAL A 39 14.42 -6.61 -8.54
CA VAL A 39 14.46 -8.06 -8.27
C VAL A 39 13.14 -8.53 -7.67
N SER A 40 12.56 -7.78 -6.72
CA SER A 40 11.28 -8.10 -6.08
C SER A 40 10.12 -8.16 -7.08
N VAL A 41 10.05 -7.21 -8.03
CA VAL A 41 9.01 -7.21 -9.07
C VAL A 41 9.24 -8.32 -10.09
N ARG A 42 10.49 -8.56 -10.48
CA ARG A 42 10.86 -9.61 -11.45
C ARG A 42 10.52 -11.01 -10.92
N ASP A 43 10.84 -11.27 -9.67
CA ASP A 43 10.72 -12.60 -9.05
C ASP A 43 9.42 -12.76 -8.24
N ARG A 44 8.48 -11.82 -8.39
CA ARG A 44 7.24 -11.71 -7.59
C ARG A 44 6.39 -12.98 -7.55
N GLU A 45 6.42 -13.80 -8.61
CA GLU A 45 5.63 -15.04 -8.69
C GLU A 45 6.14 -16.12 -7.73
N GLN A 46 7.44 -16.07 -7.38
CA GLN A 46 8.07 -17.03 -6.46
C GLN A 46 7.93 -16.61 -4.99
N THR A 47 7.58 -15.35 -4.74
CA THR A 47 7.52 -14.73 -3.40
C THR A 47 6.12 -14.25 -3.03
N LYS A 48 5.08 -14.76 -3.71
CA LYS A 48 3.68 -14.43 -3.40
C LYS A 48 3.24 -15.05 -2.08
N VAL A 49 2.50 -14.28 -1.30
CA VAL A 49 1.96 -14.67 0.00
C VAL A 49 0.43 -14.55 0.01
N PRO A 50 -0.29 -15.36 -0.78
CA PRO A 50 -1.73 -15.17 -1.06
C PRO A 50 -2.62 -15.18 0.18
N VAL A 51 -2.23 -15.88 1.25
CA VAL A 51 -2.99 -15.92 2.51
C VAL A 51 -3.02 -14.56 3.20
N GLY A 52 -1.91 -13.82 3.17
CA GLY A 52 -1.82 -12.46 3.68
C GLY A 52 -0.83 -12.24 4.83
N ASP A 53 -0.55 -13.24 5.66
CA ASP A 53 0.26 -13.11 6.90
C ASP A 53 1.60 -13.89 6.86
N PRO A 54 2.62 -13.39 6.14
CA PRO A 54 3.93 -14.06 6.11
C PRO A 54 4.77 -13.89 7.37
N TRP A 55 4.39 -13.02 8.32
CA TRP A 55 5.26 -12.59 9.43
C TRP A 55 4.66 -12.84 10.82
N ASN A 56 3.53 -13.52 10.93
CA ASN A 56 2.73 -13.62 12.16
C ASN A 56 2.32 -12.23 12.69
N GLY A 57 1.78 -11.38 11.82
CA GLY A 57 1.30 -10.04 12.13
C GLY A 57 0.18 -10.03 13.17
N ARG A 58 0.04 -8.92 13.90
CA ARG A 58 -0.87 -8.83 15.07
C ARG A 58 -2.23 -8.20 14.79
N THR A 59 -2.29 -7.43 13.72
CA THR A 59 -3.34 -6.49 13.38
C THR A 59 -4.14 -6.99 12.17
N LEU A 60 -5.32 -6.40 11.94
CA LEU A 60 -6.30 -6.90 10.96
C LEU A 60 -5.87 -6.79 9.50
N GLU A 61 -4.87 -5.96 9.15
CA GLU A 61 -4.36 -5.91 7.78
C GLU A 61 -3.71 -7.23 7.35
N TRP A 62 -3.32 -8.06 8.32
CA TRP A 62 -2.78 -9.40 8.08
C TRP A 62 -3.87 -10.48 8.04
N SER A 63 -5.13 -10.12 8.29
CA SER A 63 -6.27 -11.04 8.28
C SER A 63 -7.02 -11.10 6.94
N ILE A 64 -6.44 -10.52 5.89
CA ILE A 64 -7.04 -10.42 4.55
C ILE A 64 -6.06 -10.91 3.48
N PRO A 65 -6.52 -11.33 2.29
CA PRO A 65 -5.63 -11.83 1.25
C PRO A 65 -4.59 -10.80 0.80
N SER A 66 -3.50 -11.29 0.19
CA SER A 66 -2.55 -10.46 -0.55
C SER A 66 -2.58 -10.83 -2.04
N PRO A 67 -3.02 -9.92 -2.94
CA PRO A 67 -3.42 -8.54 -2.68
C PRO A 67 -4.79 -8.43 -1.98
N PRO A 68 -5.03 -7.35 -1.22
CA PRO A 68 -6.31 -7.12 -0.58
C PRO A 68 -7.41 -6.88 -1.63
N PRO A 69 -8.64 -7.37 -1.40
CA PRO A 69 -9.76 -7.10 -2.28
C PRO A 69 -10.18 -5.62 -2.16
N GLU A 70 -10.89 -5.10 -3.16
CA GLU A 70 -11.27 -3.68 -3.19
C GLU A 70 -12.07 -3.23 -1.96
N TYR A 71 -12.88 -4.13 -1.41
CA TYR A 71 -13.69 -3.91 -0.20
C TYR A 71 -12.94 -4.18 1.12
N ASN A 72 -11.66 -4.57 1.07
CA ASN A 72 -10.82 -5.03 2.18
C ASN A 72 -11.36 -6.27 2.92
N PHE A 73 -12.46 -6.13 3.66
CA PHE A 73 -13.04 -7.20 4.47
C PHE A 73 -14.39 -7.64 3.91
N ALA A 74 -14.55 -8.94 3.65
CA ALA A 74 -15.84 -9.50 3.24
C ALA A 74 -16.90 -9.47 4.38
N LEU A 75 -16.43 -9.40 5.62
CA LEU A 75 -17.21 -9.30 6.85
C LEU A 75 -16.62 -8.22 7.73
N ILE A 76 -17.45 -7.40 8.35
CA ILE A 76 -16.97 -6.38 9.29
C ILE A 76 -16.38 -7.11 10.52
N PRO A 77 -15.07 -6.96 10.80
CA PRO A 77 -14.43 -7.62 11.93
C PRO A 77 -14.95 -7.05 13.25
N GLN A 78 -15.12 -7.92 14.26
CA GLN A 78 -15.55 -7.54 15.60
C GLN A 78 -14.33 -7.47 16.51
N VAL A 79 -13.84 -6.26 16.76
CA VAL A 79 -12.60 -6.03 17.52
C VAL A 79 -12.90 -5.90 19.00
N ASN A 80 -12.34 -6.80 19.81
CA ASN A 80 -12.51 -6.78 21.26
C ASN A 80 -11.27 -6.28 22.01
N ASP A 81 -10.09 -6.46 21.42
CA ASP A 81 -8.80 -6.07 22.00
C ASP A 81 -7.88 -5.40 20.96
N ARG A 82 -6.75 -4.86 21.40
CA ARG A 82 -5.75 -4.20 20.56
C ARG A 82 -5.12 -5.14 19.53
N ASP A 83 -4.93 -6.41 19.89
CA ASP A 83 -4.30 -7.44 19.05
C ASP A 83 -5.29 -8.57 18.72
N ASP A 84 -6.49 -8.18 18.29
CA ASP A 84 -7.62 -9.08 18.05
C ASP A 84 -7.30 -10.20 17.04
N PHE A 85 -6.46 -9.93 16.04
CA PHE A 85 -6.04 -10.96 15.07
C PHE A 85 -5.09 -12.00 15.69
N THR A 86 -4.16 -11.59 16.56
CA THR A 86 -3.33 -12.55 17.32
C THR A 86 -4.19 -13.46 18.18
N MET A 87 -5.12 -12.88 18.96
CA MET A 87 -6.04 -13.66 19.79
C MET A 87 -6.91 -14.61 18.94
N SER A 88 -7.39 -14.14 17.79
CA SER A 88 -8.19 -14.94 16.88
C SER A 88 -7.39 -16.12 16.30
N LYS A 89 -6.09 -15.95 16.04
CA LYS A 89 -5.21 -17.05 15.59
C LYS A 89 -5.02 -18.09 16.69
N GLU A 90 -4.73 -17.67 17.91
CA GLU A 90 -4.58 -18.57 19.07
C GLU A 90 -5.87 -19.35 19.36
N ASN A 91 -7.02 -18.71 19.20
CA ASN A 91 -8.34 -19.32 19.38
C ASN A 91 -8.81 -20.15 18.16
N GLY A 92 -8.04 -20.19 17.06
CA GLY A 92 -8.42 -20.90 15.83
C GLY A 92 -9.62 -20.29 15.08
N THR A 93 -9.91 -19.01 15.33
CA THR A 93 -11.06 -18.26 14.76
C THR A 93 -10.65 -17.15 13.79
N ALA A 94 -9.35 -17.04 13.46
CA ALA A 94 -8.77 -16.00 12.62
C ALA A 94 -9.39 -15.85 11.21
N TYR A 95 -9.93 -16.94 10.65
CA TYR A 95 -10.46 -16.98 9.29
C TYR A 95 -11.94 -17.41 9.30
N PRO A 96 -12.87 -16.50 9.68
CA PRO A 96 -14.28 -16.86 9.83
C PRO A 96 -14.98 -17.06 8.49
N VAL A 97 -15.72 -18.15 8.36
CA VAL A 97 -16.60 -18.40 7.21
C VAL A 97 -17.91 -17.64 7.42
N ALA A 98 -18.27 -16.76 6.48
CA ALA A 98 -19.53 -16.02 6.52
C ALA A 98 -20.74 -16.96 6.38
N LYS A 99 -21.77 -16.74 7.21
CA LYS A 99 -23.09 -17.38 7.03
C LYS A 99 -23.87 -16.75 5.87
N LYS A 100 -23.68 -15.45 5.64
CA LYS A 100 -24.35 -14.65 4.61
C LYS A 100 -23.39 -13.59 4.10
N TYR A 101 -23.38 -13.39 2.79
CA TYR A 101 -22.69 -12.28 2.13
C TYR A 101 -23.72 -11.23 1.71
N GLU A 102 -23.32 -9.97 1.76
CA GLU A 102 -24.16 -8.84 1.41
C GLU A 102 -23.50 -8.03 0.29
N ASP A 103 -24.31 -7.28 -0.43
CA ASP A 103 -23.81 -6.37 -1.47
C ASP A 103 -23.04 -5.23 -0.78
N ILE A 104 -21.82 -4.97 -1.26
CA ILE A 104 -20.94 -3.93 -0.68
C ILE A 104 -20.95 -2.71 -1.61
N GLU A 105 -21.39 -1.57 -1.08
CA GLU A 105 -21.34 -0.29 -1.78
C GLU A 105 -19.95 0.33 -1.63
N MET A 106 -19.32 0.67 -2.76
CA MET A 106 -17.97 1.24 -2.84
C MET A 106 -18.01 2.56 -3.62
N PRO A 107 -17.12 3.52 -3.33
CA PRO A 107 -16.99 4.72 -4.16
C PRO A 107 -16.54 4.33 -5.58
N ALA A 108 -17.15 4.97 -6.58
CA ALA A 108 -16.75 4.83 -7.97
C ALA A 108 -15.51 5.68 -8.28
N ASN A 109 -14.75 5.27 -9.30
CA ASN A 109 -13.58 6.03 -9.74
C ASN A 109 -14.00 7.37 -10.36
N THR A 110 -13.28 8.45 -10.02
CA THR A 110 -13.53 9.78 -10.56
C THR A 110 -12.26 10.38 -11.16
N ALA A 111 -12.39 10.99 -12.34
CA ALA A 111 -11.30 11.72 -12.99
C ALA A 111 -11.14 13.16 -12.44
N LEU A 112 -12.04 13.62 -11.55
CA LEU A 112 -12.06 15.00 -11.06
C LEU A 112 -10.72 15.40 -10.46
N GLY A 113 -10.13 14.57 -9.60
CA GLY A 113 -8.84 14.88 -8.97
C GLY A 113 -7.73 15.12 -9.99
N MET A 114 -7.70 14.33 -11.07
CA MET A 114 -6.72 14.50 -12.14
C MET A 114 -6.98 15.77 -12.96
N ILE A 115 -8.24 16.07 -13.27
CA ILE A 115 -8.64 17.31 -13.97
C ILE A 115 -8.21 18.53 -13.15
N LEU A 116 -8.49 18.55 -11.85
CA LEU A 116 -8.10 19.63 -10.96
C LEU A 116 -6.58 19.76 -10.87
N CYS A 117 -5.85 18.65 -10.75
CA CYS A 117 -4.39 18.65 -10.75
C CYS A 117 -3.84 19.37 -11.99
N PHE A 118 -4.25 18.96 -13.19
CA PHE A 118 -3.81 19.62 -14.43
C PHE A 118 -4.26 21.08 -14.52
N ALA A 119 -5.50 21.40 -14.14
CA ALA A 119 -6.00 22.77 -14.15
C ALA A 119 -5.17 23.69 -13.23
N PHE A 120 -4.85 23.23 -12.02
CA PHE A 120 -4.00 23.98 -11.09
C PHE A 120 -2.55 24.06 -11.55
N THR A 121 -1.99 23.02 -12.17
CA THR A 121 -0.65 23.07 -12.77
C THR A 121 -0.58 24.11 -13.88
N ILE A 122 -1.55 24.12 -14.80
CA ILE A 122 -1.61 25.08 -15.91
C ILE A 122 -1.83 26.50 -15.36
N LEU A 123 -2.72 26.68 -14.39
CA LEU A 123 -2.94 27.96 -13.73
C LEU A 123 -1.65 28.50 -13.10
N SER A 124 -0.96 27.67 -12.31
CA SER A 124 0.28 28.05 -11.63
C SER A 124 1.37 28.41 -12.63
N PHE A 125 1.53 27.63 -13.70
CA PHE A 125 2.46 27.92 -14.78
C PHE A 125 2.13 29.24 -15.47
N ALA A 126 0.86 29.49 -15.79
CA ALA A 126 0.41 30.72 -16.44
C ALA A 126 0.68 31.96 -15.58
N LEU A 127 0.47 31.87 -14.26
CA LEU A 127 0.77 32.96 -13.32
C LEU A 127 2.27 33.27 -13.24
N VAL A 128 3.13 32.25 -13.17
CA VAL A 128 4.60 32.43 -13.14
C VAL A 128 5.09 33.16 -14.40
N TRP A 129 4.57 32.77 -15.56
CA TRP A 129 4.98 33.32 -16.87
C TRP A 129 4.15 34.51 -17.35
N HIS A 130 3.27 35.06 -16.50
CA HIS A 130 2.43 36.22 -16.81
C HIS A 130 1.53 36.02 -18.06
N ILE A 131 1.10 34.78 -18.32
CA ILE A 131 0.20 34.42 -19.42
C ILE A 131 -1.26 34.59 -18.96
N TRP A 132 -1.72 35.83 -18.91
CA TRP A 132 -2.99 36.19 -18.24
C TRP A 132 -4.24 35.54 -18.83
N TRP A 133 -4.32 35.37 -20.15
CA TRP A 133 -5.48 34.72 -20.78
C TRP A 133 -5.60 33.25 -20.34
N LEU A 134 -4.47 32.54 -20.26
CA LEU A 134 -4.43 31.14 -19.84
C LEU A 134 -4.73 31.04 -18.34
N ALA A 135 -4.19 31.95 -17.53
CA ALA A 135 -4.51 32.04 -16.11
C ALA A 135 -6.01 32.23 -15.88
N LEU A 136 -6.67 33.13 -16.63
CA LEU A 136 -8.11 33.34 -16.52
C LEU A 136 -8.90 32.08 -16.92
N VAL A 137 -8.56 31.44 -18.03
CA VAL A 137 -9.24 30.21 -18.49
C VAL A 137 -9.09 29.08 -17.48
N SER A 138 -7.87 28.80 -17.01
CA SER A 138 -7.61 27.75 -16.03
C SER A 138 -8.24 28.05 -14.67
N PHE A 139 -8.27 29.33 -14.26
CA PHE A 139 -8.95 29.76 -13.05
C PHE A 139 -10.46 29.52 -13.11
N LEU A 140 -11.10 29.76 -14.26
CA LEU A 140 -12.54 29.49 -14.46
C LEU A 140 -12.83 27.99 -14.62
N ALA A 141 -11.90 27.22 -15.16
CA ALA A 141 -12.05 25.77 -15.34
C ALA A 141 -12.19 25.02 -14.01
N VAL A 142 -11.46 25.44 -12.97
CA VAL A 142 -11.50 24.83 -11.63
C VAL A 142 -12.90 24.85 -10.99
N PRO A 143 -13.54 26.02 -10.75
CA PRO A 143 -14.88 26.06 -10.17
C PRO A 143 -15.91 25.44 -11.11
N THR A 144 -15.75 25.55 -12.43
CA THR A 144 -16.65 24.89 -13.39
C THR A 144 -16.62 23.37 -13.24
N ALA A 145 -15.44 22.76 -13.12
CA ALA A 145 -15.29 21.32 -12.91
C ALA A 145 -15.87 20.88 -11.55
N LEU A 146 -15.67 21.66 -10.49
CA LEU A 146 -16.24 21.38 -9.17
C LEU A 146 -17.77 21.48 -9.16
N ILE A 147 -18.32 22.54 -9.78
CA ILE A 147 -19.76 22.72 -9.93
C ILE A 147 -20.36 21.57 -10.74
N TYR A 148 -19.77 21.24 -11.89
CA TYR A 148 -20.21 20.11 -12.70
C TYR A 148 -20.21 18.80 -11.90
N TYR A 149 -19.14 18.52 -11.17
CA TYR A 149 -19.05 17.32 -10.34
C TYR A 149 -20.06 17.30 -9.19
N SER A 150 -20.40 18.45 -8.61
CA SER A 150 -21.42 18.55 -7.57
C SER A 150 -22.81 18.10 -8.03
N PHE A 151 -23.07 18.07 -9.35
CA PHE A 151 -24.32 17.57 -9.92
C PHE A 151 -24.28 16.08 -10.26
N LEU A 152 -23.13 15.41 -10.14
CA LEU A 152 -23.03 13.97 -10.35
C LEU A 152 -23.52 13.26 -9.07
N LEU A 153 -24.69 12.63 -9.18
CA LEU A 153 -25.32 11.90 -8.07
C LEU A 153 -24.82 10.45 -7.98
N ASP A 154 -24.43 9.86 -9.11
CA ASP A 154 -23.96 8.47 -9.19
C ASP A 154 -22.46 8.41 -8.89
N THR A 155 -22.14 8.34 -7.59
CA THR A 155 -20.75 8.34 -7.09
C THR A 155 -20.34 6.99 -6.49
N THR A 156 -21.24 6.02 -6.48
CA THR A 156 -21.02 4.71 -5.86
C THR A 156 -21.23 3.59 -6.88
N LYS A 157 -20.59 2.46 -6.62
CA LYS A 157 -20.76 1.22 -7.36
C LYS A 157 -21.01 0.09 -6.36
N ILE A 158 -21.80 -0.89 -6.76
CA ILE A 158 -22.11 -2.03 -5.90
C ILE A 158 -21.28 -3.23 -6.34
N ILE A 159 -20.55 -3.83 -5.40
CA ILE A 159 -19.91 -5.13 -5.56
C ILE A 159 -20.92 -6.20 -5.12
N PRO A 160 -21.40 -7.08 -6.03
CA PRO A 160 -22.43 -8.06 -5.69
C PRO A 160 -21.97 -9.07 -4.64
N ALA A 161 -22.86 -9.45 -3.73
CA ALA A 161 -22.63 -10.45 -2.68
C ALA A 161 -22.08 -11.78 -3.24
N LYS A 162 -22.55 -12.19 -4.43
CA LYS A 162 -22.09 -13.40 -5.12
C LYS A 162 -20.62 -13.32 -5.52
N GLN A 163 -20.14 -12.12 -5.89
CA GLN A 163 -18.73 -11.90 -6.22
C GLN A 163 -17.90 -11.96 -4.93
N VAL A 164 -18.32 -11.25 -3.89
CA VAL A 164 -17.66 -11.26 -2.56
C VAL A 164 -17.58 -12.69 -2.01
N GLU A 165 -18.66 -13.46 -2.10
CA GLU A 165 -18.72 -14.85 -1.66
C GLU A 165 -17.70 -15.73 -2.41
N ARG A 166 -17.64 -15.60 -3.74
CA ARG A 166 -16.72 -16.37 -4.58
C ARG A 166 -15.27 -16.06 -4.23
N GLU A 167 -14.92 -14.79 -4.10
CA GLU A 167 -13.56 -14.33 -3.80
C GLU A 167 -13.15 -14.72 -2.38
N HIS A 168 -14.02 -14.52 -1.39
CA HIS A 168 -13.75 -14.89 -0.01
C HIS A 168 -13.63 -16.41 0.18
N LYS A 169 -14.50 -17.21 -0.44
CA LYS A 169 -14.38 -18.68 -0.40
C LYS A 169 -13.14 -19.20 -1.11
N ALA A 170 -12.74 -18.57 -2.21
CA ALA A 170 -11.50 -18.92 -2.90
C ALA A 170 -10.28 -18.67 -1.99
N TRP A 171 -10.22 -17.50 -1.33
CA TRP A 171 -9.17 -17.21 -0.36
C TRP A 171 -9.19 -18.18 0.83
N LEU A 172 -10.36 -18.48 1.41
CA LEU A 172 -10.46 -19.46 2.50
C LEU A 172 -9.96 -20.86 2.08
N ALA A 173 -10.14 -21.25 0.82
CA ALA A 173 -9.57 -22.49 0.29
C ALA A 173 -8.04 -22.43 0.20
N GLU A 174 -7.47 -21.27 -0.18
CA GLU A 174 -6.02 -21.05 -0.13
C GLU A 174 -5.49 -21.14 1.30
N VAL A 175 -6.17 -20.51 2.27
CA VAL A 175 -5.81 -20.60 3.70
C VAL A 175 -5.83 -22.04 4.19
N ALA A 176 -6.85 -22.83 3.79
CA ALA A 176 -6.97 -24.22 4.19
C ALA A 176 -5.89 -25.13 3.57
N ASN A 177 -5.37 -24.78 2.39
CA ASN A 177 -4.31 -25.52 1.71
C ASN A 177 -2.90 -25.05 2.12
N ALA A 178 -2.78 -23.89 2.75
CA ALA A 178 -1.50 -23.33 3.15
C ALA A 178 -0.89 -24.12 4.32
N THR A 179 0.42 -24.35 4.23
CA THR A 179 1.20 -24.97 5.31
C THR A 179 1.74 -23.87 6.23
N PRO A 180 1.54 -23.95 7.56
CA PRO A 180 2.15 -23.03 8.49
C PRO A 180 3.68 -23.06 8.38
N VAL A 181 4.31 -21.89 8.27
CA VAL A 181 5.76 -21.73 8.10
C VAL A 181 6.38 -21.10 9.34
N THR A 182 7.53 -21.64 9.78
CA THR A 182 8.28 -21.11 10.94
C THR A 182 9.13 -19.90 10.55
N ARG A 183 9.65 -19.19 11.55
CA ARG A 183 10.50 -17.99 11.38
C ARG A 183 11.74 -18.22 10.52
N GLU A 184 12.28 -19.44 10.50
CA GLU A 184 13.49 -19.77 9.71
C GLU A 184 13.21 -19.82 8.20
N ASP A 185 11.96 -20.09 7.82
CA ASP A 185 11.54 -20.35 6.46
C ASP A 185 10.77 -19.17 5.84
N GLU A 186 10.67 -18.03 6.52
CA GLU A 186 9.85 -16.89 6.11
C GLU A 186 10.21 -16.30 4.75
N THR A 187 11.49 -16.34 4.38
CA THR A 187 12.00 -15.78 3.12
C THR A 187 12.00 -16.78 1.97
N LYS A 188 11.65 -18.05 2.25
CA LYS A 188 11.62 -19.11 1.25
C LYS A 188 10.30 -19.07 0.49
N SER A 189 10.31 -19.57 -0.75
CA SER A 189 9.13 -19.65 -1.62
C SER A 189 8.03 -20.59 -1.10
N VAL A 190 8.30 -21.34 -0.01
CA VAL A 190 7.28 -22.15 0.67
C VAL A 190 6.33 -21.30 1.52
N ASN A 191 6.73 -20.07 1.88
CA ASN A 191 5.89 -19.16 2.64
C ASN A 191 4.78 -18.61 1.74
N THR A 192 3.56 -19.11 1.95
CA THR A 192 2.34 -18.66 1.26
C THR A 192 1.55 -17.62 2.06
N GLY A 193 2.11 -17.12 3.18
CA GLY A 193 1.47 -16.13 4.04
C GLY A 193 0.71 -16.71 5.23
N LEU A 194 1.08 -17.91 5.69
CA LEU A 194 0.53 -18.50 6.92
C LEU A 194 1.68 -18.80 7.88
N ALA A 195 1.92 -17.92 8.84
CA ALA A 195 2.96 -18.13 9.85
C ALA A 195 2.51 -19.12 10.94
N ALA A 196 3.43 -19.99 11.37
CA ALA A 196 3.22 -20.89 12.49
C ALA A 196 3.14 -20.13 13.83
N LEU A 197 2.30 -20.59 14.74
CA LEU A 197 2.22 -20.05 16.10
C LEU A 197 3.35 -20.65 16.94
N GLU A 198 4.15 -19.80 17.58
CA GLU A 198 5.34 -20.19 18.38
C GLU A 198 4.99 -21.00 19.67
N LEU A 199 3.69 -21.20 19.97
CA LEU A 199 3.20 -21.76 21.22
C LEU A 199 3.33 -23.30 21.36
N SER A 200 3.87 -24.02 20.38
CA SER A 200 4.02 -25.49 20.49
C SER A 200 5.39 -25.96 21.01
N GLU A 201 6.40 -25.09 21.13
CA GLU A 201 7.76 -25.50 21.55
C GLU A 201 8.01 -25.42 23.05
N THR A 202 7.18 -24.72 23.83
CA THR A 202 7.36 -24.56 25.29
C THR A 202 6.54 -25.54 26.14
N ALA A 203 5.93 -26.57 25.53
CA ALA A 203 5.06 -27.53 26.20
C ALA A 203 5.60 -28.97 26.22
N SER A 204 6.93 -29.14 26.31
CA SER A 204 7.59 -30.43 26.53
C SER A 204 8.64 -30.36 27.64
#